data_AF-A0A1V1NRY3-F1
#
_entry.id   AF-A0A1V1NRY3-F1
#
_cell.length_a   1.000
_cell.length_b   1.000
_cell.length_c   1.000
_cell.angle_alpha   90.00
_cell.angle_beta   90.00
_cell.angle_gamma   90.00
#
_symmetry.space_group_name_H-M   'P 1'
#
loop_
_entity.id
_entity.type
_entity.pdbx_description
1 polymer ?
#
loop_
_entity_poly.entity_id
_entity_poly.type
_entity_poly.pdbx_seq_one_letter_code
_entity_poly.pdbx_strand_id
1 'polypeptide(L)'
;MSIDLFEDHSFSGSLEAVDSDGNLLTFTIIHPPKLGAIAVSENSGEFMYTPVSNENGSDAFTFQVSDGIATSEMANVEIWITPVNDIPVGDGSA
;
A
#
# COMPACT_ATOMS: atom_id res chain seq x y z
N MET A 1 0.32 5.08 9.79
CA MET A 1 0.46 5.97 8.61
C MET A 1 -0.90 6.03 7.92
N SER A 2 -1.28 7.17 7.34
CA SER A 2 -2.52 7.34 6.57
C SER A 2 -2.20 7.89 5.17
N ILE A 3 -2.86 7.36 4.15
CA ILE A 3 -2.70 7.76 2.75
C ILE A 3 -4.07 8.16 2.20
N ASP A 4 -4.13 9.32 1.54
CA ASP A 4 -5.31 9.76 0.80
C ASP A 4 -4.94 9.83 -0.68
N LEU A 5 -5.70 9.14 -1.53
CA LEU A 5 -5.48 9.13 -2.98
C LEU A 5 -6.79 9.04 -3.75
N PHE A 6 -6.71 9.31 -5.06
CA PHE A 6 -7.79 9.10 -6.00
C PHE A 6 -7.72 7.69 -6.59
N GLU A 7 -8.87 7.08 -6.89
CA GLU A 7 -8.95 5.71 -7.42
C GLU A 7 -8.19 5.48 -8.75
N ASP A 8 -7.98 6.53 -9.55
CA ASP A 8 -7.26 6.45 -10.83
C ASP A 8 -5.75 6.65 -10.73
N HIS A 9 -5.22 6.85 -9.52
CA HIS A 9 -3.83 7.21 -9.31
C HIS A 9 -3.13 6.22 -8.40
N SER A 10 -1.99 5.69 -8.85
CA SER A 10 -1.10 4.97 -7.94
C SER A 10 -0.39 5.93 -6.99
N PHE A 11 -0.15 5.47 -5.77
CA PHE A 11 0.63 6.19 -4.76
C PHE A 11 1.97 5.50 -4.56
N SER A 12 3.06 6.28 -4.55
CA SER A 12 4.40 5.80 -4.18
C SER A 12 4.83 6.42 -2.86
N GLY A 13 5.41 5.60 -1.99
CA GLY A 13 5.90 6.03 -0.68
C GLY A 13 7.01 5.12 -0.14
N SER A 14 7.41 5.36 1.11
CA SER A 14 8.39 4.54 1.81
C SER A 14 7.89 4.16 3.20
N LEU A 15 8.07 2.90 3.57
CA LEU A 15 7.88 2.41 4.93
C LEU A 15 9.12 2.79 5.75
N GLU A 16 8.91 3.42 6.90
CA GLU A 16 10.01 3.82 7.78
C GLU A 16 10.16 2.85 8.96
N ALA A 17 11.42 2.48 9.24
CA ALA A 17 11.82 1.75 10.43
C ALA A 17 13.25 2.12 10.80
N VAL A 18 13.57 2.02 12.09
CA VAL A 18 14.89 2.34 12.62
C VAL A 18 15.40 1.14 13.40
N ASP A 19 16.63 0.75 13.10
CA ASP A 19 17.38 -0.26 13.84
C ASP A 19 18.50 0.43 14.63
N SER A 20 18.58 0.23 15.94
CA SER A 20 19.60 0.86 16.79
C SER A 20 21.00 0.30 16.57
N ASP A 21 21.09 -0.93 16.08
CA ASP A 21 22.33 -1.69 15.91
C ASP A 21 22.90 -1.54 14.49
N GLY A 22 22.15 -0.89 13.59
CA GLY A 22 22.54 -0.60 12.21
C GLY A 22 22.41 -1.81 11.29
N ASN A 23 21.62 -2.81 11.67
CA ASN A 23 21.38 -3.99 10.87
C ASN A 23 20.59 -3.67 9.59
N LEU A 24 20.75 -4.51 8.58
CA LEU A 24 19.96 -4.40 7.34
C LEU A 24 18.52 -4.79 7.64
N LEU A 25 17.60 -3.92 7.24
CA LEU A 25 16.17 -4.13 7.43
C LEU A 25 15.52 -4.79 6.21
N THR A 26 14.60 -5.71 6.49
CA THR A 26 13.77 -6.39 5.49
C THR A 26 12.30 -6.12 5.81
N PHE A 27 11.57 -5.55 4.86
CA PHE A 27 10.16 -5.20 4.98
C PHE A 27 9.29 -6.28 4.32
N THR A 28 8.25 -6.74 5.01
CA THR A 28 7.34 -7.78 4.51
C THR A 28 5.89 -7.39 4.75
N ILE A 29 5.05 -7.53 3.72
CA ILE A 29 3.59 -7.37 3.84
C ILE A 29 3.00 -8.65 4.44
N ILE A 30 2.28 -8.51 5.55
CA ILE A 30 1.65 -9.64 6.26
C ILE A 30 0.17 -9.78 5.84
N HIS A 31 -0.55 -8.66 5.84
CA HIS A 31 -1.94 -8.60 5.37
C HIS A 31 -2.00 -7.61 4.21
N PRO A 32 -2.24 -8.09 2.97
CA PRO A 32 -2.34 -7.22 1.82
C PRO A 32 -3.63 -6.39 1.84
N PRO A 33 -3.68 -5.29 1.08
CA PRO A 33 -4.89 -4.52 0.86
C PRO A 33 -5.96 -5.32 0.10
N LYS A 34 -7.21 -4.88 0.19
CA LYS A 34 -8.38 -5.53 -0.45
C LYS A 34 -8.92 -4.79 -1.67
N LEU A 35 -8.79 -3.46 -1.69
CA LEU A 35 -9.29 -2.55 -2.73
C LEU A 35 -8.16 -2.08 -3.67
N GLY A 36 -6.95 -2.62 -3.50
CA GLY A 36 -5.80 -2.34 -4.35
C GLY A 36 -4.73 -3.41 -4.24
N ALA A 37 -3.68 -3.23 -5.03
CA ALA A 37 -2.48 -4.04 -4.99
C ALA A 37 -1.31 -3.22 -4.40
N ILE A 38 -0.41 -3.90 -3.70
CA ILE A 38 0.82 -3.31 -3.17
C ILE A 38 2.04 -4.06 -3.69
N ALA A 39 3.04 -3.30 -4.11
CA ALA A 39 4.38 -3.79 -4.39
C ALA A 39 5.37 -3.07 -3.47
N VAL A 40 6.15 -3.80 -2.68
CA VAL A 40 7.16 -3.26 -1.76
C VAL A 40 8.54 -3.78 -2.13
N SER A 41 9.54 -2.90 -2.06
CA SER A 41 10.95 -3.24 -2.09
C SER A 41 11.37 -3.62 -0.68
N GLU A 42 11.69 -4.90 -0.47
CA GLU A 42 11.98 -5.43 0.85
C GLU A 42 13.20 -4.77 1.51
N ASN A 43 14.16 -4.22 0.76
CA ASN A 43 15.39 -3.66 1.32
C ASN A 43 15.36 -2.13 1.51
N SER A 44 14.54 -1.41 0.74
CA SER A 44 14.42 0.04 0.84
C SER A 44 13.14 0.48 1.57
N GLY A 45 12.16 -0.40 1.69
CA GLY A 45 10.83 -0.05 2.18
C GLY A 45 10.02 0.80 1.20
N GLU A 46 10.57 1.14 0.02
CA GLU A 46 9.83 1.82 -1.02
C GLU A 46 8.68 0.95 -1.50
N PHE A 47 7.50 1.52 -1.62
CA PHE A 47 6.31 0.80 -2.07
C PHE A 47 5.50 1.61 -3.06
N MET A 48 4.71 0.89 -3.85
CA MET A 48 3.68 1.42 -4.72
C MET A 48 2.35 0.75 -4.40
N TYR A 49 1.33 1.57 -4.16
CA TYR A 49 -0.04 1.14 -4.02
C TYR A 49 -0.84 1.54 -5.27
N THR A 50 -1.59 0.60 -5.83
CA THR A 50 -2.42 0.80 -7.02
C THR A 50 -3.85 0.36 -6.70
N PRO A 51 -4.82 1.29 -6.60
CA PRO A 51 -6.22 0.94 -6.46
C PRO A 51 -6.71 0.02 -7.59
N VAL A 52 -7.69 -0.83 -7.29
CA VAL A 52 -8.50 -1.47 -8.33
C VAL A 52 -9.42 -0.41 -8.93
N SER A 53 -9.50 -0.35 -10.26
CA SER A 53 -10.32 0.64 -10.96
C SER A 53 -11.79 0.58 -10.51
N ASN A 54 -12.37 1.74 -10.23
CA ASN A 54 -13.76 1.94 -9.74
C ASN A 54 -14.04 1.42 -8.32
N GLU A 55 -13.04 0.94 -7.58
CA GLU A 55 -13.18 0.58 -6.17
C GLU A 55 -12.76 1.75 -5.29
N ASN A 56 -13.55 2.05 -4.26
CA ASN A 56 -13.35 3.22 -3.40
C ASN A 56 -13.63 2.92 -1.92
N GLY A 57 -13.25 3.87 -1.05
CA GLY A 57 -13.47 3.77 0.38
C GLY A 57 -12.20 3.42 1.18
N SER A 58 -12.40 2.75 2.31
CA SER A 58 -11.33 2.40 3.26
C SER A 58 -10.64 1.11 2.84
N ASP A 59 -9.31 1.16 2.77
CA ASP A 59 -8.45 0.00 2.65
C ASP A 59 -7.29 0.07 3.66
N ALA A 60 -6.62 -1.04 3.88
CA ALA A 60 -5.46 -1.09 4.75
C ALA A 60 -4.57 -2.29 4.44
N PHE A 61 -3.29 -2.14 4.73
CA PHE A 61 -2.37 -3.25 4.78
C PHE A 61 -1.54 -3.20 6.07
N THR A 62 -0.98 -4.34 6.46
CA THR A 62 -0.03 -4.39 7.56
C THR A 62 1.30 -4.97 7.11
N PHE A 63 2.38 -4.46 7.70
CA PHE A 63 3.73 -4.92 7.44
C PHE A 63 4.49 -5.22 8.73
N GLN A 64 5.55 -5.99 8.60
CA GLN A 64 6.56 -6.18 9.63
C GLN A 64 7.94 -5.89 9.06
N VAL A 65 8.89 -5.62 9.96
CA VAL A 65 10.29 -5.36 9.63
C VAL A 65 11.16 -6.33 10.41
N SER A 66 12.13 -6.93 9.74
CA SER A 66 13.14 -7.79 10.38
C SER A 66 14.55 -7.26 10.13
N ASP A 67 15.37 -7.31 11.16
CA ASP A 67 16.82 -7.02 11.14
C ASP A 67 17.66 -8.29 10.86
N GLY A 68 17.01 -9.43 10.60
CA GLY A 68 17.62 -10.75 10.44
C GLY A 68 17.81 -11.54 11.74
N ILE A 69 17.51 -10.95 12.91
CA ILE A 69 17.59 -11.58 14.23
C ILE A 69 16.21 -11.65 14.88
N ALA A 70 15.50 -10.51 14.88
CA ALA A 70 14.16 -10.32 15.39
C ALA A 70 13.23 -9.79 14.30
N THR A 71 11.94 -9.78 14.62
CA THR A 71 10.90 -9.21 13.78
C THR A 71 10.09 -8.24 14.63
N SER A 72 9.75 -7.08 14.08
CA SER A 72 8.93 -6.08 14.74
C SER A 72 7.50 -6.57 14.98
N GLU A 73 6.78 -5.86 15.84
CA GLU A 73 5.32 -5.93 15.86
C GLU A 73 4.74 -5.52 14.48
N MET A 74 3.51 -5.96 14.19
CA MET A 74 2.81 -5.54 12.98
C MET A 74 2.45 -4.05 13.03
N ALA A 75 2.78 -3.33 11.96
CA ALA A 75 2.40 -1.93 11.77
C ALA A 75 1.29 -1.81 10.72
N ASN A 76 0.33 -0.91 10.95
CA ASN A 76 -0.80 -0.68 10.05
C ASN A 76 -0.63 0.60 9.21
N VAL A 77 -1.03 0.49 7.93
CA VAL A 77 -1.16 1.62 7.01
C VAL A 77 -2.61 1.68 6.56
N GLU A 78 -3.26 2.82 6.83
CA GLU A 78 -4.63 3.10 6.43
C GLU A 78 -4.64 3.86 5.10
N ILE A 79 -5.60 3.53 4.24
CA ILE A 79 -5.73 4.09 2.90
C ILE A 79 -7.18 4.54 2.70
N TRP A 80 -7.34 5.78 2.24
CA TRP A 80 -8.62 6.36 1.83
C TRP A 80 -8.60 6.61 0.32
N ILE A 81 -9.43 5.85 -0.39
CA ILE A 81 -9.55 5.92 -1.84
C ILE A 81 -10.76 6.79 -2.18
N THR A 82 -10.51 7.97 -2.73
CA THR A 82 -11.53 8.92 -3.14
C THR A 82 -12.00 8.59 -4.56
N PRO A 83 -13.31 8.42 -4.78
CA PRO A 83 -13.82 8.17 -6.12
C PRO A 83 -13.62 9.36 -7.06
N VAL A 84 -13.42 9.06 -8.32
CA VAL A 84 -13.33 9.99 -9.43
C VAL A 84 -14.43 9.63 -10.43
N ASN A 85 -15.18 10.64 -10.89
CA ASN A 85 -16.28 10.35 -11.81
C ASN A 85 -15.76 10.06 -13.22
N ASP A 86 -15.97 8.82 -13.68
CA ASP A 86 -15.70 8.40 -15.05
C ASP A 86 -16.76 8.85 -16.06
N ILE A 87 -16.35 9.04 -17.32
CA ILE A 87 -17.28 9.32 -18.43
C ILE A 87 -18.09 8.06 -18.77
N PRO A 88 -19.39 8.18 -19.09
CA PRO A 88 -20.21 7.03 -19.50
C PRO A 88 -19.65 6.38 -20.78
N VAL A 89 -19.37 5.08 -20.73
CA VAL A 89 -19.05 4.28 -21.93
C VAL A 89 -20.34 3.65 -22.44
N GLY A 90 -20.80 4.07 -23.61
CA GLY A 90 -21.93 3.41 -24.29
C GLY A 90 -21.46 2.10 -24.92
N ASP A 91 -21.94 0.97 -24.41
CA ASP A 91 -21.85 -0.30 -25.14
C ASP A 91 -22.84 -0.23 -26.31
N GLY A 92 -22.33 0.10 -27.49
CA GLY A 92 -23.10 0.21 -28.73
C GLY A 92 -23.55 -1.17 -29.22
N SER A 93 -24.38 -1.85 -28.45
CA SER A 93 -25.15 -3.00 -28.92
C SER A 93 -26.44 -2.46 -29.57
N ALA A 94 -26.40 -2.30 -30.90
CA ALA A 94 -27.56 -2.01 -31.74
C ALA A 94 -28.30 -3.29 -32.15
#